data_AF-A0A7W0YUK3-F1
#
_entry.id   AF-A0A7W0YUK3-F1
#
_cell.length_a   1.000
_cell.length_b   1.000
_cell.length_c   1.000
_cell.angle_alpha   90.00
_cell.angle_beta   90.00
_cell.angle_gamma   90.00
#
_symmetry.space_group_name_H-M   'P 1'
#
loop_
_entity.id
_entity.type
_entity.pdbx_description
1 polymer ?
#
loop_
_entity_poly.entity_id
_entity_poly.type
_entity_poly.pdbx_seq_one_letter_code
_entity_poly.pdbx_strand_id
1 'polypeptide(L)' 'PQVSEQMQEFVGELPEVTEVVTAMVFTPPWTPEKMSEDAKFALGY' A
#
# COMPACT_ATOMS: atom_id res chain seq x y z
N PRO A 1 11.41 7.85 -5.52
CA PRO A 1 10.11 8.09 -4.85
C PRO A 1 9.84 6.98 -3.83
N GLN A 2 9.91 7.32 -2.55
CA GLN A 2 9.58 6.40 -1.46
C GLN A 2 8.07 6.14 -1.50
N VAL A 3 7.62 4.89 -1.30
CA VAL A 3 6.20 4.48 -1.36
C VAL A 3 5.29 5.43 -0.56
N SER A 4 5.75 5.93 0.58
CA SER A 4 5.04 6.90 1.41
C SER A 4 4.71 8.22 0.70
N GLU A 5 5.61 8.72 -0.16
CA GLU A 5 5.39 9.97 -0.93
C GLU A 5 4.25 9.77 -1.95
N GLN A 6 4.26 8.62 -2.63
CA GLN A 6 3.21 8.28 -3.60
C GLN A 6 1.86 8.10 -2.91
N MET A 7 1.83 7.51 -1.70
CA MET A 7 0.59 7.39 -0.93
C MET A 7 -0.01 8.77 -0.62
N GLN A 8 0.81 9.75 -0.24
CA GLN A 8 0.35 11.11 0.04
C GLN A 8 -0.17 11.81 -1.22
N GLU A 9 0.52 11.65 -2.35
CA GLU A 9 0.12 12.21 -3.64
C GLU A 9 -1.26 11.69 -4.06
N PHE A 10 -1.43 10.37 -4.19
CA PHE A 10 -2.66 9.78 -4.71
C PHE A 10 -3.84 9.89 -3.75
N VAL A 11 -3.63 9.68 -2.44
CA VAL A 11 -4.73 9.72 -1.47
C VAL A 11 -5.13 11.16 -1.14
N GLY A 12 -4.18 12.10 -1.18
CA GLY A 12 -4.43 13.53 -0.93
C GLY A 12 -5.27 14.22 -2.01
N GLU A 13 -5.37 13.65 -3.21
CA GLU A 13 -6.24 14.16 -4.28
C GLU A 13 -7.74 13.92 -4.01
N LEU A 14 -8.09 13.06 -3.06
CA LEU A 14 -9.48 12.76 -2.74
C LEU A 14 -10.15 13.96 -2.06
N PRO A 15 -11.29 14.47 -2.57
CA PRO A 15 -11.89 15.74 -2.10
C PRO A 15 -12.23 15.80 -0.61
N GLU A 16 -12.48 14.65 0.03
CA GLU A 16 -12.89 14.55 1.43
C GLU A 16 -11.70 14.29 2.38
N VAL A 17 -10.50 14.06 1.86
CA VAL A 17 -9.30 13.78 2.66
C VAL A 17 -8.66 15.10 3.08
N THR A 18 -8.51 15.31 4.39
CA THR A 18 -7.91 16.52 4.94
C THR A 18 -6.41 16.37 5.22
N GLU A 19 -5.95 15.16 5.53
CA GLU A 19 -4.56 14.86 5.87
C GLU A 19 -4.24 13.38 5.62
N VAL A 20 -3.02 13.09 5.15
CA VAL A 20 -2.51 11.73 4.95
C VAL A 20 -1.24 11.52 5.76
N VAL A 21 -1.34 10.74 6.84
CA VAL A 21 -0.21 10.33 7.68
C VAL A 21 0.13 8.87 7.40
N THR A 22 1.33 8.61 6.89
CA THR A 22 1.80 7.25 6.60
C THR A 22 2.58 6.70 7.80
N ALA A 23 2.34 5.43 8.14
CA ALA A 23 3.05 4.74 9.20
C ALA A 23 3.64 3.43 8.66
N MET A 24 4.95 3.26 8.82
CA MET A 24 5.63 2.01 8.49
C MET A 24 5.60 1.09 9.71
N VAL A 25 4.93 -0.06 9.57
CA VAL A 25 4.83 -1.08 10.61
C VAL A 25 5.39 -2.41 10.12
N PHE A 26 5.97 -3.18 11.03
CA PHE A 26 6.55 -4.50 10.74
C PHE A 26 5.74 -5.65 11.35
N THR A 27 4.65 -5.34 12.06
CA THR A 27 3.85 -6.32 12.80
C THR A 27 2.36 -6.07 12.56
N PRO A 28 1.57 -7.09 12.17
CA PRO A 28 2.01 -8.44 11.77
C PRO A 28 2.87 -8.40 10.50
N PRO A 29 3.74 -9.40 10.26
CA PRO A 29 4.54 -9.45 9.04
C PRO A 29 3.62 -9.59 7.82
N TRP A 30 4.05 -9.00 6.71
CA TRP A 30 3.42 -9.25 5.42
C TRP A 30 3.89 -10.61 4.89
N THR A 31 2.95 -11.44 4.43
CA THR A 31 3.21 -12.73 3.80
C THR A 31 2.61 -12.74 2.39
N PRO A 32 3.16 -13.50 1.43
CA PRO A 32 2.59 -13.61 0.08
C PRO A 32 1.14 -14.12 0.07
N GLU A 33 0.69 -14.79 1.13
CA GLU A 33 -0.71 -15.21 1.32
C GLU A 33 -1.68 -14.02 1.30
N LYS A 34 -1.20 -12.82 1.65
CA LYS A 34 -1.97 -11.55 1.63
C LYS A 34 -2.11 -10.96 0.22
N MET A 35 -1.44 -11.52 -0.78
CA MET A 35 -1.61 -11.10 -2.18
C MET A 35 -2.94 -11.61 -2.74
N SER A 36 -3.50 -10.89 -3.71
CA SER A 36 -4.60 -11.39 -4.53
C SER A 36 -4.16 -12.58 -5.38
N GLU A 37 -5.10 -13.41 -5.82
CA GLU A 37 -4.81 -14.57 -6.67
C GLU A 37 -4.18 -14.16 -8.02
N ASP A 38 -4.63 -13.05 -8.61
CA ASP A 38 -4.03 -12.52 -9.84
C ASP A 38 -2.57 -12.13 -9.63
N ALA A 39 -2.23 -11.53 -8.48
CA ALA A 39 -0.86 -11.16 -8.15
C ALA A 39 0.01 -12.40 -7.90
N LYS A 40 -0.51 -13.42 -7.21
CA LYS A 40 0.19 -14.71 -7.03
C LYS A 40 0.46 -15.37 -8.37
N PHE A 41 -0.58 -15.47 -9.22
CA PHE A 41 -0.47 -16.05 -10.56
C PHE A 41 0.57 -15.32 -11.42
N ALA A 42 0.52 -13.98 -11.48
CA ALA A 42 1.47 -13.19 -12.26
C ALA A 42 2.93 -13.32 -11.78
N LEU A 43 3.12 -13.59 -10.48
CA LEU A 43 4.44 -13.77 -9.86
C LEU A 43 4.87 -15.24 -9.73
N GLY A 44 4.03 -16.19 -10.14
CA GLY A 44 4.31 -17.63 -10.06
C GLY A 44 4.33 -18.20 -8.64
N TYR A 45 3.54 -17.63 -7.72
CA TYR A 45 3.40 -18.06 -6.33
C TYR A 45 2.25 -19.06 -6.13
#